data_AF-A0A927ZEE1-F1
#
_entry.id   AF-A0A927ZEE1-F1
#
_cell.length_a   1.000
_cell.length_b   1.000
_cell.length_c   1.000
_cell.angle_alpha   90.00
_cell.angle_beta   90.00
_cell.angle_gamma   90.00
#
_symmetry.space_group_name_H-M   'P 1'
#
loop_
_entity.id
_entity.type
_entity.pdbx_description
1 polymer ?
#
loop_
_entity_poly.entity_id
_entity_poly.type
_entity_poly.pdbx_seq_one_letter_code
_entity_poly.pdbx_strand_id
1 'polypeptide(L)'
;MALEEIRRKKAEMGLTNEQLSEMSGVPLGTLQKIMGNVTRSPRYETLKALSAVFENRGWRARGLYDYDPVPDYVREPEAAYNVNRRPIIENTHSYDRQGSYTLEDYMSLPEEQRVELIDGVIYDMGAPSLPHQMIGGEIFTQIMQFVKANKGKCIPFIAPTDVQLDCDNRTIVQPDVMIVCDRSKLNHNMVFGAPDFVAEVLSPSTKNKDILIKSAKYQNAGVREYWMIDPAERKILVMNFDRDTSMDMYTFDDKVPIGIYDGKCVIDFKEISEYISILE
;
A
#
# COMPACT_ATOMS: atom_id res chain seq x y z
N MET A 1 -16.40 -14.34 -18.93
CA MET A 1 -17.36 -15.38 -19.35
C MET A 1 -18.67 -15.30 -18.56
N ALA A 2 -19.75 -15.90 -19.06
CA ALA A 2 -21.02 -16.02 -18.33
C ALA A 2 -20.98 -17.15 -17.27
N LEU A 3 -21.82 -17.06 -16.23
CA LEU A 3 -21.86 -18.04 -15.13
C LEU A 3 -22.16 -19.48 -15.56
N GLU A 4 -23.08 -19.64 -16.51
CA GLU A 4 -23.42 -20.95 -17.06
C GLU A 4 -22.22 -21.58 -17.78
N GLU A 5 -21.42 -20.75 -18.46
CA GLU A 5 -20.21 -21.19 -19.15
C GLU A 5 -19.12 -21.65 -18.16
N ILE A 6 -18.94 -20.91 -17.06
CA ILE A 6 -18.02 -21.27 -15.97
C ILE A 6 -18.41 -22.61 -15.34
N ARG A 7 -19.71 -22.83 -15.06
CA ARG A 7 -20.19 -24.11 -14.51
C ARG A 7 -19.95 -25.28 -15.46
N ARG A 8 -20.21 -25.07 -16.75
CA ARG A 8 -19.97 -26.07 -17.79
C ARG A 8 -18.49 -26.44 -17.85
N LYS A 9 -17.59 -25.46 -17.95
CA LYS A 9 -16.14 -25.73 -18.03
C LYS A 9 -15.59 -26.38 -16.76
N LYS A 10 -16.09 -25.99 -15.58
CA LYS A 10 -15.76 -26.67 -14.30
C LYS A 10 -16.11 -28.16 -14.35
N ALA A 11 -17.29 -28.51 -14.88
CA ALA A 11 -17.74 -29.89 -15.01
C ALA A 11 -16.95 -30.66 -16.07
N GLU A 12 -16.67 -30.04 -17.22
CA GLU A 12 -15.86 -30.62 -18.32
C GLU A 12 -14.43 -30.94 -17.85
N MET A 13 -13.85 -30.11 -16.98
CA MET A 13 -12.51 -30.31 -16.42
C MET A 13 -12.48 -31.16 -15.13
N GLY A 14 -13.64 -31.61 -14.63
CA GLY A 14 -13.75 -32.43 -13.42
C GLY A 14 -13.29 -31.73 -12.14
N LEU A 15 -13.33 -30.40 -12.08
CA LEU A 15 -12.81 -29.62 -10.96
C LEU A 15 -13.78 -29.61 -9.75
N THR A 16 -13.24 -29.85 -8.55
CA THR A 16 -13.98 -29.63 -7.30
C THR A 16 -14.14 -28.14 -7.02
N ASN A 17 -15.03 -27.80 -6.07
CA ASN A 17 -15.17 -26.42 -5.61
C ASN A 17 -13.90 -25.94 -4.88
N GLU A 18 -13.18 -26.82 -4.18
CA GLU A 18 -11.91 -26.48 -3.54
C GLU A 18 -10.84 -26.18 -4.58
N GLN A 19 -10.69 -27.03 -5.60
CA GLN A 19 -9.70 -26.82 -6.67
C GLN A 19 -9.96 -25.52 -7.44
N LEU A 20 -11.21 -25.22 -7.78
CA LEU A 20 -11.52 -23.97 -8.47
C LEU A 20 -11.32 -22.75 -7.56
N SER A 21 -11.59 -22.88 -6.26
CA SER A 21 -11.32 -21.82 -5.28
C SER A 21 -9.83 -21.50 -5.18
N GLU A 22 -8.99 -22.53 -5.15
CA GLU A 22 -7.53 -22.43 -5.15
C GLU A 22 -7.01 -21.80 -6.45
N MET A 23 -7.47 -22.28 -7.60
CA MET A 23 -7.03 -21.79 -8.91
C MET A 23 -7.46 -20.35 -9.21
N SER A 24 -8.62 -19.92 -8.70
CA SER A 24 -9.18 -18.60 -8.99
C SER A 24 -8.92 -17.57 -7.89
N GLY A 25 -8.40 -17.96 -6.73
CA GLY A 25 -8.29 -17.11 -5.53
C GLY A 25 -9.64 -16.65 -4.96
N VAL A 26 -10.77 -17.26 -5.36
CA VAL A 26 -12.11 -16.90 -4.86
C VAL A 26 -12.42 -17.77 -3.63
N PRO A 27 -12.83 -17.21 -2.48
CA PRO A 27 -13.10 -17.99 -1.27
C PRO A 27 -14.10 -19.14 -1.49
N LEU A 28 -13.81 -20.31 -0.93
CA LEU A 28 -14.61 -21.53 -1.11
C LEU A 28 -16.09 -21.32 -0.77
N GLY A 29 -16.40 -20.62 0.31
CA GLY A 29 -17.78 -20.31 0.70
C GLY A 29 -18.51 -19.41 -0.31
N THR A 30 -17.78 -18.49 -0.96
CA THR A 30 -18.32 -17.66 -2.06
C THR A 30 -18.57 -18.53 -3.29
N LEU A 31 -17.61 -19.40 -3.63
CA LEU A 31 -17.75 -20.32 -4.76
C LEU A 31 -18.93 -21.29 -4.56
N GLN A 32 -19.09 -21.86 -3.36
CA GLN A 32 -20.20 -22.75 -3.01
C GLN A 32 -21.56 -22.05 -3.16
N LYS A 33 -21.69 -20.78 -2.75
CA LYS A 33 -22.92 -19.98 -2.94
C LYS A 33 -23.21 -19.70 -4.41
N ILE A 34 -22.17 -19.44 -5.21
CA ILE A 34 -22.29 -19.19 -6.66
C ILE A 34 -22.66 -20.47 -7.40
N MET A 35 -21.97 -21.58 -7.12
CA MET A 35 -22.23 -22.88 -7.76
C MET A 35 -23.57 -23.48 -7.33
N GLY A 36 -23.99 -23.23 -6.08
CA GLY A 36 -25.28 -23.63 -5.53
C GLY A 36 -26.46 -22.71 -5.90
N ASN A 37 -26.29 -21.77 -6.84
CA ASN A 37 -27.33 -20.82 -7.28
C ASN A 37 -27.91 -19.91 -6.16
N VAL A 38 -27.27 -19.83 -4.99
CA VAL A 38 -27.65 -18.92 -3.91
C VAL A 38 -27.35 -17.47 -4.31
N THR A 39 -26.20 -17.24 -4.95
CA THR A 39 -25.82 -15.93 -5.50
C THR A 39 -26.09 -15.92 -7.01
N ARG A 40 -27.18 -15.26 -7.43
CA ARG A 40 -27.59 -15.16 -8.84
C ARG A 40 -26.79 -14.11 -9.64
N SER A 41 -26.21 -13.12 -8.96
CA SER A 41 -25.40 -12.06 -9.57
C SER A 41 -24.13 -11.80 -8.74
N PRO A 42 -23.06 -12.56 -8.97
CA PRO A 42 -21.76 -12.35 -8.34
C PRO A 42 -21.11 -11.07 -8.84
N ARG A 43 -20.22 -10.50 -8.03
CA ARG A 43 -19.46 -9.30 -8.42
C ARG A 43 -18.63 -9.57 -9.67
N TYR A 44 -18.44 -8.53 -10.48
CA TYR A 44 -17.66 -8.61 -11.72
C TYR A 44 -16.26 -9.18 -11.52
N GLU A 45 -15.54 -8.75 -10.47
CA GLU A 45 -14.19 -9.26 -10.15
C GLU A 45 -14.19 -10.77 -9.85
N THR A 46 -15.23 -11.28 -9.19
CA THR A 46 -15.38 -12.72 -8.94
C THR A 46 -15.59 -13.48 -10.25
N LEU A 47 -16.37 -12.93 -11.18
CA LEU A 47 -16.59 -13.53 -12.50
C LEU A 47 -15.31 -13.50 -13.35
N LYS A 48 -14.54 -12.42 -13.27
CA LYS A 48 -13.26 -12.26 -13.96
C LYS A 48 -12.22 -13.27 -13.47
N ALA A 49 -12.06 -13.38 -12.15
CA ALA A 49 -11.15 -14.35 -11.53
C ALA A 49 -11.50 -15.81 -11.89
N LEU A 50 -12.79 -16.14 -11.90
CA LEU A 50 -13.24 -17.47 -12.32
C LEU A 50 -13.06 -17.72 -13.81
N SER A 51 -13.25 -16.71 -14.66
CA SER A 51 -13.08 -16.84 -16.11
C SER A 51 -11.62 -17.10 -16.49
N ALA A 52 -10.68 -16.42 -15.81
CA ALA A 52 -9.25 -16.54 -16.06
C ALA A 52 -8.72 -17.98 -15.94
N VAL A 53 -9.27 -18.77 -15.02
CA VAL A 53 -8.92 -20.20 -14.83
C VAL A 53 -9.16 -21.03 -16.10
N PHE A 54 -10.14 -20.63 -16.92
CA PHE A 54 -10.58 -21.41 -18.08
C PHE A 54 -10.18 -20.81 -19.43
N GLU A 55 -9.56 -19.64 -19.42
CA GLU A 55 -9.11 -18.93 -20.62
C GLU A 55 -7.64 -19.27 -20.95
N ASN A 56 -6.84 -19.71 -19.96
CA ASN A 56 -5.44 -20.11 -20.17
C ASN A 56 -5.27 -21.64 -20.31
N ARG A 57 -5.11 -22.12 -21.55
CA ARG A 57 -4.57 -23.47 -21.81
C ARG A 57 -3.05 -23.46 -21.61
N GLY A 58 -2.59 -23.69 -20.38
CA GLY A 58 -1.15 -23.76 -20.11
C GLY A 58 -0.75 -23.91 -18.64
N TRP A 59 -1.38 -24.81 -17.87
CA TRP A 59 -0.98 -25.09 -16.47
C TRP A 59 -0.30 -26.48 -16.30
N ARG A 60 0.20 -27.09 -17.38
CA ARG A 60 1.03 -28.29 -17.24
C ARG A 60 2.45 -28.02 -17.74
N ALA A 61 3.35 -27.96 -16.76
CA ALA A 61 4.81 -27.92 -16.82
C ALA A 61 5.45 -26.53 -17.06
N ARG A 62 6.47 -26.24 -16.21
CA ARG A 62 7.36 -25.05 -16.21
C ARG A 62 6.68 -23.84 -15.54
N GLY A 63 7.08 -23.34 -14.37
CA GLY A 63 8.43 -23.05 -13.93
C GLY A 63 8.78 -21.62 -14.34
N LEU A 64 8.59 -20.65 -13.43
CA LEU A 64 9.06 -19.26 -13.46
C LEU A 64 8.52 -18.33 -14.57
N TYR A 65 8.41 -17.06 -14.16
CA TYR A 65 8.31 -15.83 -14.94
C TYR A 65 8.86 -15.92 -16.37
N ASP A 66 8.07 -15.50 -17.36
CA ASP A 66 8.59 -14.87 -18.56
C ASP A 66 7.79 -13.59 -18.83
N TYR A 67 8.50 -12.48 -18.61
CA TYR A 67 8.19 -11.15 -19.10
C TYR A 67 8.53 -11.15 -20.61
N ASP A 68 7.64 -10.64 -21.45
CA ASP A 68 7.88 -10.53 -22.90
C ASP A 68 9.22 -9.81 -23.19
N PRO A 69 10.11 -10.36 -24.05
CA PRO A 69 11.34 -9.69 -24.42
C PRO A 69 11.08 -8.57 -25.44
N VAL A 70 11.60 -7.39 -25.16
CA VAL A 70 11.75 -6.29 -26.11
C VAL A 70 12.82 -6.68 -27.16
N PRO A 71 12.67 -6.34 -28.46
CA PRO A 71 13.49 -6.93 -29.53
C PRO A 71 14.91 -6.35 -29.65
N ASP A 72 15.85 -7.26 -29.94
CA ASP A 72 17.11 -7.11 -30.68
C ASP A 72 18.02 -5.90 -30.42
N TYR A 73 19.12 -6.13 -29.67
CA TYR A 73 20.44 -5.58 -30.02
C TYR A 73 21.55 -6.60 -29.70
N VAL A 74 22.24 -7.01 -30.77
CA VAL A 74 23.62 -7.52 -30.93
C VAL A 74 24.32 -8.13 -29.71
N ARG A 75 24.65 -9.44 -29.81
CA ARG A 75 25.56 -10.17 -28.91
C ARG A 75 27.01 -9.68 -29.03
N GLU A 76 27.66 -9.44 -27.89
CA GLU A 76 29.12 -9.52 -27.74
C GLU A 76 29.50 -10.66 -26.77
N PRO A 77 30.67 -11.31 -26.95
CA PRO A 77 30.92 -12.65 -26.43
C PRO A 77 31.32 -12.69 -24.96
N GLU A 78 30.90 -13.78 -24.32
CA GLU A 78 31.20 -14.21 -22.95
C GLU A 78 32.72 -14.24 -22.68
N ALA A 79 33.23 -13.31 -21.87
CA ALA A 79 34.47 -13.51 -21.13
C ALA A 79 34.55 -12.59 -19.91
N ALA A 80 34.97 -13.18 -18.79
CA ALA A 80 35.32 -12.56 -17.51
C ALA A 80 34.14 -12.08 -16.65
N TYR A 81 33.62 -12.97 -15.80
CA TYR A 81 34.05 -13.10 -14.41
C TYR A 81 33.15 -14.15 -13.74
N ASN A 82 33.70 -15.35 -13.53
CA ASN A 82 33.14 -16.33 -12.60
C ASN A 82 33.17 -15.72 -11.19
N VAL A 83 32.07 -15.14 -10.74
CA VAL A 83 31.81 -14.93 -9.32
C VAL A 83 30.72 -15.91 -8.92
N ASN A 84 31.10 -16.82 -8.03
CA ASN A 84 30.24 -17.80 -7.37
C ASN A 84 28.80 -17.28 -7.19
N ARG A 85 27.85 -17.90 -7.91
CA ARG A 85 26.41 -17.74 -7.66
C ARG A 85 26.14 -18.17 -6.21
N ARG A 86 26.11 -17.21 -5.30
CA ARG A 86 25.39 -17.39 -4.02
C ARG A 86 23.93 -17.62 -4.39
N PRO A 87 23.23 -18.58 -3.76
CA PRO A 87 21.82 -18.80 -4.06
C PRO A 87 21.06 -17.51 -3.72
N ILE A 88 20.31 -17.01 -4.70
CA ILE A 88 19.33 -15.95 -4.50
C ILE A 88 18.30 -16.55 -3.53
N ILE A 89 18.19 -15.99 -2.33
CA ILE A 89 17.15 -16.35 -1.37
C ILE A 89 15.83 -15.91 -2.01
N GLU A 90 14.96 -16.88 -2.32
CA GLU A 90 13.57 -16.63 -2.72
C GLU A 90 12.83 -16.01 -1.52
N ASN A 91 12.70 -14.68 -1.50
CA ASN A 91 11.78 -13.99 -0.59
C ASN A 91 10.33 -14.17 -1.08
N THR A 92 9.78 -15.37 -0.94
CA THR A 92 8.34 -15.62 -1.06
C THR A 92 7.79 -15.95 0.32
N HIS A 93 7.64 -14.94 1.16
CA HIS A 93 6.91 -15.10 2.42
C HIS A 93 5.42 -15.32 2.08
N SER A 94 4.92 -16.55 2.28
CA SER A 94 3.49 -16.84 2.14
C SER A 94 2.75 -16.39 3.38
N TYR A 95 1.78 -15.50 3.22
CA TYR A 95 0.93 -15.04 4.33
C TYR A 95 -0.34 -15.88 4.44
N ASP A 96 -0.23 -17.16 4.80
CA ASP A 96 -1.37 -18.08 4.75
C ASP A 96 -2.45 -17.84 5.84
N ARG A 97 -2.15 -16.97 6.82
CA ARG A 97 -3.01 -16.63 7.97
C ARG A 97 -3.61 -15.21 7.91
N GLN A 98 -3.87 -14.66 6.72
CA GLN A 98 -4.40 -13.29 6.58
C GLN A 98 -5.64 -13.05 7.45
N GLY A 99 -5.66 -11.90 8.14
CA GLY A 99 -6.72 -11.52 9.08
C GLY A 99 -6.56 -12.10 10.50
N SER A 100 -5.45 -12.78 10.78
CA SER A 100 -5.16 -13.31 12.12
C SER A 100 -3.74 -13.03 12.62
N TYR A 101 -2.94 -12.29 11.85
CA TYR A 101 -1.61 -11.87 12.27
C TYR A 101 -1.67 -10.90 13.44
N THR A 102 -0.61 -10.90 14.22
CA THR A 102 -0.46 -10.09 15.41
C THR A 102 0.83 -9.27 15.38
N LEU A 103 0.98 -8.35 16.33
CA LEU A 103 2.22 -7.62 16.56
C LEU A 103 3.41 -8.54 16.81
N GLU A 104 3.20 -9.68 17.47
CA GLU A 104 4.26 -10.67 17.68
C GLU A 104 4.69 -11.30 16.34
N ASP A 105 3.73 -11.66 15.48
CA ASP A 105 4.04 -12.14 14.14
C ASP A 105 4.79 -11.08 13.32
N TYR A 106 4.35 -9.81 13.37
CA TYR A 106 5.00 -8.69 12.71
C TYR A 106 6.46 -8.51 13.15
N MET A 107 6.70 -8.53 14.46
CA MET A 107 8.04 -8.36 15.04
C MET A 107 8.96 -9.56 14.78
N SER A 108 8.41 -10.70 14.38
CA SER A 108 9.17 -11.90 14.02
C SER A 108 9.61 -11.93 12.56
N LEU A 109 9.17 -10.97 11.74
CA LEU A 109 9.57 -10.88 10.34
C LEU A 109 11.05 -10.46 10.22
N PRO A 110 11.77 -10.93 9.19
CA PRO A 110 13.10 -10.43 8.85
C PRO A 110 13.12 -8.91 8.68
N GLU A 111 14.19 -8.25 9.13
CA GLU A 111 14.32 -6.79 9.06
C GLU A 111 14.25 -6.26 7.61
N GLU A 112 14.68 -7.04 6.63
CA GLU A 112 14.64 -6.67 5.21
C GLU A 112 13.22 -6.69 4.63
N GLN A 113 12.29 -7.36 5.32
CA GLN A 113 10.91 -7.52 4.87
C GLN A 113 10.06 -6.34 5.32
N ARG A 114 9.80 -5.42 4.40
CA ARG A 114 8.94 -4.26 4.67
C ARG A 114 7.47 -4.61 4.49
N VAL A 115 6.72 -4.56 5.58
CA VAL A 115 5.26 -4.75 5.56
C VAL A 115 4.54 -3.75 6.45
N GLU A 116 3.25 -3.60 6.22
CA GLU A 116 2.31 -3.07 7.22
C GLU A 116 1.38 -4.18 7.70
N LEU A 117 0.97 -4.10 8.96
CA LEU A 117 -0.03 -4.94 9.57
C LEU A 117 -1.29 -4.10 9.78
N ILE A 118 -2.44 -4.45 9.20
CA ILE A 118 -3.68 -3.70 9.40
C ILE A 118 -4.80 -4.69 9.70
N ASP A 119 -5.40 -4.59 10.89
CA ASP A 119 -6.46 -5.49 11.39
C ASP A 119 -6.09 -6.98 11.33
N GLY A 120 -4.80 -7.30 11.49
CA GLY A 120 -4.26 -8.66 11.39
C GLY A 120 -4.02 -9.15 9.96
N VAL A 121 -4.06 -8.26 8.97
CA VAL A 121 -3.71 -8.53 7.57
C VAL A 121 -2.34 -7.93 7.28
N ILE A 122 -1.41 -8.72 6.73
CA ILE A 122 -0.10 -8.25 6.31
C ILE A 122 -0.17 -7.75 4.87
N TYR A 123 0.39 -6.56 4.63
CA TYR A 123 0.52 -5.94 3.32
C TYR A 123 1.99 -5.72 3.02
N ASP A 124 2.52 -6.36 1.97
CA ASP A 124 3.86 -6.09 1.49
C ASP A 124 4.00 -4.64 1.04
N MET A 125 5.14 -4.05 1.39
CA MET A 125 5.55 -2.75 0.87
C MET A 125 6.65 -2.94 -0.16
N GLY A 126 6.40 -2.45 -1.37
CA GLY A 126 7.44 -2.32 -2.38
C GLY A 126 8.46 -1.25 -1.99
N ALA A 127 9.62 -1.29 -2.64
CA ALA A 127 10.56 -0.18 -2.56
C ALA A 127 9.89 1.10 -3.11
N PRO A 128 9.97 2.23 -2.39
CA PRO A 128 9.39 3.48 -2.87
C PRO A 128 10.16 3.98 -4.09
N SER A 129 9.47 4.64 -5.02
CA SER A 129 10.10 5.25 -6.20
C SER A 129 10.89 6.51 -5.81
N LEU A 130 11.77 6.99 -6.69
CA LEU A 130 12.48 8.25 -6.47
C LEU A 130 11.52 9.45 -6.29
N PRO A 131 10.49 9.65 -7.14
CA PRO A 131 9.50 10.71 -6.92
C PRO A 131 8.81 10.60 -5.56
N HIS A 132 8.45 9.37 -5.14
CA HIS A 132 7.80 9.12 -3.84
C HIS A 132 8.67 9.62 -2.69
N GLN A 133 9.95 9.24 -2.69
CA GLN A 133 10.91 9.64 -1.66
C GLN A 133 11.17 11.15 -1.67
N MET A 134 11.30 11.75 -2.85
CA MET A 134 11.54 13.20 -2.97
C MET A 134 10.35 14.01 -2.45
N ILE A 135 9.12 13.63 -2.80
CA ILE A 135 7.90 14.31 -2.34
C ILE A 135 7.76 14.20 -0.82
N GLY A 136 7.87 12.99 -0.26
CA GLY A 136 7.79 12.79 1.19
C GLY A 136 8.89 13.55 1.95
N GLY A 137 10.12 13.52 1.41
CA GLY A 137 11.27 14.25 1.96
C GLY A 137 11.07 15.76 2.01
N GLU A 138 10.51 16.34 0.96
CA GLU A 138 10.29 17.78 0.87
C GLU A 138 9.14 18.23 1.78
N ILE A 139 8.02 17.48 1.80
CA ILE A 139 6.92 17.73 2.76
C ILE A 139 7.45 17.70 4.20
N PHE A 140 8.20 16.66 4.56
CA PHE A 140 8.83 16.56 5.88
C PHE A 140 9.74 17.77 6.18
N THR A 141 10.55 18.18 5.20
CA THR A 141 11.50 19.30 5.34
C THR A 141 10.78 20.61 5.63
N GLN A 142 9.75 20.94 4.86
CA GLN A 142 8.97 22.17 5.04
C GLN A 142 8.27 22.19 6.42
N ILE A 143 7.68 21.06 6.84
CA ILE A 143 7.08 20.92 8.19
C ILE A 143 8.15 21.12 9.27
N MET A 144 9.30 20.45 9.15
CA MET A 144 10.39 20.52 10.12
C MET A 144 10.92 21.95 10.27
N GLN A 145 11.08 22.67 9.15
CA GLN A 145 11.51 24.08 9.16
C GLN A 145 10.49 24.95 9.91
N PHE A 146 9.20 24.80 9.63
CA PHE A 146 8.14 25.53 10.33
C PHE A 146 8.15 25.25 11.83
N VAL A 147 8.20 23.98 12.24
CA VAL A 147 8.20 23.57 13.66
C VAL A 147 9.40 24.18 14.40
N LYS A 148 10.60 24.11 13.81
CA LYS A 148 11.82 24.69 14.39
C LYS A 148 11.74 26.20 14.53
N ALA A 149 11.30 26.90 13.48
CA ALA A 149 11.18 28.35 13.48
C ALA A 149 10.20 28.85 14.57
N ASN A 150 9.13 28.09 14.82
CA ASN A 150 8.09 28.44 15.79
C ASN A 150 8.33 27.85 17.19
N LYS A 151 9.45 27.16 17.42
CA LYS A 151 9.77 26.45 18.69
C LYS A 151 8.62 25.51 19.13
N GLY A 152 7.98 24.87 18.15
CA GLY A 152 6.87 23.96 18.37
C GLY A 152 7.27 22.72 19.17
N LYS A 153 6.32 22.14 19.92
CA LYS A 153 6.55 20.91 20.69
C LYS A 153 6.40 19.63 19.87
N CYS A 154 5.65 19.72 18.76
CA CYS A 154 5.38 18.59 17.89
C CYS A 154 6.64 18.14 17.15
N ILE A 155 6.68 16.87 16.77
CA ILE A 155 7.83 16.25 16.11
C ILE A 155 7.32 15.64 14.81
N PRO A 156 7.81 16.12 13.64
CA PRO A 156 7.54 15.44 12.38
C PRO A 156 8.46 14.22 12.22
N PHE A 157 7.96 13.20 11.55
CA PHE A 157 8.67 11.98 11.18
C PHE A 157 8.44 11.67 9.70
N ILE A 158 9.35 10.89 9.13
CA ILE A 158 9.28 10.37 7.76
C ILE A 158 9.52 8.86 7.81
N ALA A 159 8.91 8.11 6.88
CA ALA A 159 9.11 6.67 6.78
C ALA A 159 10.59 6.29 6.55
N PRO A 160 11.04 5.11 7.04
CA PRO A 160 10.27 4.15 7.83
C PRO A 160 10.17 4.57 9.29
N THR A 161 8.96 4.52 9.86
CA THR A 161 8.72 4.62 11.31
C THR A 161 7.44 3.88 11.63
N ASP A 162 7.51 2.89 12.52
CA ASP A 162 6.34 2.11 12.90
C ASP A 162 5.40 2.90 13.80
N VAL A 163 4.11 2.76 13.51
CA VAL A 163 3.01 3.35 14.28
C VAL A 163 2.04 2.25 14.67
N GLN A 164 1.97 1.93 15.97
CA GLN A 164 0.95 1.06 16.54
C GLN A 164 -0.35 1.83 16.71
N LEU A 165 -1.08 1.97 15.60
CA LEU A 165 -2.12 2.98 15.41
C LEU A 165 -3.27 2.88 16.41
N ASP A 166 -3.80 1.67 16.63
CA ASP A 166 -4.96 1.43 17.49
C ASP A 166 -4.56 1.12 18.95
N CYS A 167 -3.26 1.16 19.26
CA CYS A 167 -2.69 0.65 20.53
C CYS A 167 -3.07 -0.82 20.80
N ASP A 168 -3.38 -1.60 19.76
CA ASP A 168 -3.72 -3.01 19.83
C ASP A 168 -2.59 -3.89 19.28
N ASN A 169 -2.76 -5.20 19.31
CA ASN A 169 -1.76 -6.12 18.76
C ASN A 169 -2.02 -6.48 17.29
N ARG A 170 -2.76 -5.68 16.52
CA ARG A 170 -3.23 -6.04 15.16
C ARG A 170 -3.01 -4.98 14.10
N THR A 171 -2.56 -3.78 14.47
CA THR A 171 -2.32 -2.70 13.51
C THR A 171 -0.98 -2.01 13.73
N ILE A 172 -0.09 -2.15 12.75
CA ILE A 172 1.17 -1.40 12.58
C ILE A 172 1.18 -0.80 11.17
N VAL A 173 1.27 0.52 11.08
CA VAL A 173 1.39 1.25 9.82
C VAL A 173 2.72 2.01 9.76
N GLN A 174 3.18 2.33 8.57
CA GLN A 174 4.36 3.15 8.29
C GLN A 174 3.96 4.30 7.36
N PRO A 175 3.38 5.39 7.91
CA PRO A 175 2.99 6.53 7.10
C PRO A 175 4.22 7.22 6.49
N ASP A 176 4.11 7.72 5.26
CA ASP A 176 5.23 8.39 4.59
C ASP A 176 5.71 9.62 5.35
N VAL A 177 4.79 10.47 5.80
CA VAL A 177 5.09 11.62 6.67
C VAL A 177 4.03 11.71 7.77
N MET A 178 4.44 12.03 8.98
CA MET A 178 3.51 12.24 10.10
C MET A 178 3.98 13.31 11.06
N ILE A 179 3.07 13.82 11.89
CA ILE A 179 3.38 14.75 12.99
C ILE A 179 2.80 14.18 14.29
N VAL A 180 3.62 14.15 15.33
CA VAL A 180 3.20 13.76 16.68
C VAL A 180 3.42 14.91 17.66
N CYS A 181 2.36 15.43 18.25
CA CYS A 181 2.40 16.53 19.21
C CYS A 181 2.46 16.08 20.67
N ASP A 182 1.92 14.89 20.98
CA ASP A 182 2.04 14.25 22.28
C ASP A 182 3.28 13.36 22.35
N ARG A 183 4.33 13.86 22.99
CA ARG A 183 5.60 13.15 23.12
C ARG A 183 5.52 11.88 23.96
N SER A 184 4.47 11.70 24.76
CA SER A 184 4.28 10.47 25.54
C SER A 184 4.00 9.25 24.66
N LYS A 185 3.56 9.48 23.42
CA LYS A 185 3.36 8.44 22.40
C LYS A 185 4.66 7.91 21.80
N LEU A 186 5.80 8.55 22.08
CA LEU A 186 7.08 8.20 21.47
C LEU A 186 7.83 7.22 22.35
N ASN A 187 8.06 6.01 21.83
CA ASN A 187 8.99 5.04 22.39
C ASN A 187 10.26 4.99 21.52
N HIS A 188 11.31 4.31 21.99
CA HIS A 188 12.60 4.23 21.32
C HIS A 188 12.50 3.75 19.85
N ASN A 189 11.56 2.86 19.56
CA ASN A 189 11.48 2.18 18.26
C ASN A 189 10.21 2.51 17.45
N MET A 190 9.19 3.12 18.06
CA MET A 190 7.88 3.30 17.41
C MET A 190 7.01 4.37 18.08
N VAL A 191 5.95 4.76 17.38
CA VAL A 191 4.88 5.63 17.88
C VAL A 191 3.70 4.77 18.34
N PHE A 192 3.17 5.06 19.53
CA PHE A 192 1.98 4.42 20.09
C PHE A 192 0.76 5.32 19.93
N GLY A 193 -0.27 4.82 19.24
CA GLY A 193 -1.50 5.54 18.96
C GLY A 193 -1.42 6.48 17.75
N ALA A 194 -2.53 7.13 17.44
CA ALA A 194 -2.63 8.00 16.27
C ALA A 194 -1.69 9.21 16.32
N PRO A 195 -0.95 9.48 15.22
CA PRO A 195 -0.34 10.78 14.96
C PRO A 195 -1.40 11.88 14.83
N ASP A 196 -1.01 13.14 15.05
CA ASP A 196 -1.91 14.28 14.85
C ASP A 196 -2.19 14.54 13.36
N PHE A 197 -1.19 14.29 12.51
CA PHE A 197 -1.26 14.47 11.06
C PHE A 197 -0.57 13.30 10.37
N VAL A 198 -1.12 12.88 9.23
CA VAL A 198 -0.53 11.88 8.33
C VAL A 198 -0.62 12.36 6.89
N ALA A 199 0.46 12.20 6.12
CA ALA A 199 0.47 12.33 4.66
C ALA A 199 1.03 11.05 4.03
N GLU A 200 0.34 10.55 3.01
CA GLU A 200 0.73 9.38 2.23
C GLU A 200 0.94 9.80 0.77
N VAL A 201 2.07 9.41 0.19
CA VAL A 201 2.35 9.60 -1.22
C VAL A 201 1.87 8.36 -1.96
N LEU A 202 0.87 8.51 -2.80
CA LEU A 202 0.25 7.38 -3.49
C LEU A 202 1.18 6.83 -4.56
N SER A 203 1.31 5.51 -4.56
CA SER A 203 1.95 4.76 -5.63
C SER A 203 0.93 3.80 -6.27
N PRO A 204 1.16 3.31 -7.50
CA PRO A 204 0.24 2.34 -8.12
C PRO A 204 -0.03 1.09 -7.26
N SER A 205 0.93 0.68 -6.44
CA SER A 205 0.82 -0.49 -5.56
C SER A 205 0.08 -0.22 -4.25
N THR A 206 0.05 1.01 -3.76
CA THR A 206 -0.54 1.36 -2.45
C THR A 206 -1.86 2.13 -2.55
N LYS A 207 -2.13 2.78 -3.68
CA LYS A 207 -3.28 3.67 -3.92
C LYS A 207 -4.61 3.15 -3.40
N ASN A 208 -4.97 1.90 -3.71
CA ASN A 208 -6.25 1.32 -3.25
C ASN A 208 -6.31 1.17 -1.73
N LYS A 209 -5.21 0.77 -1.09
CA LYS A 209 -5.14 0.60 0.37
C LYS A 209 -5.20 1.94 1.07
N ASP A 210 -4.43 2.92 0.61
CA ASP A 210 -4.35 4.24 1.23
C ASP A 210 -5.72 4.95 1.15
N ILE A 211 -6.36 4.93 -0.02
CA ILE A 211 -7.68 5.54 -0.21
C ILE A 211 -8.77 4.82 0.58
N LEU A 212 -8.89 3.50 0.47
CA LEU A 212 -10.07 2.78 0.97
C LEU A 212 -9.94 2.28 2.40
N ILE A 213 -8.76 1.80 2.78
CA ILE A 213 -8.52 1.16 4.08
C ILE A 213 -8.01 2.19 5.08
N LYS A 214 -6.94 2.90 4.73
CA LYS A 214 -6.27 3.81 5.69
C LYS A 214 -7.10 5.03 6.04
N SER A 215 -7.86 5.61 5.10
CA SER A 215 -8.76 6.75 5.41
C SER A 215 -9.66 6.49 6.62
N ALA A 216 -10.37 5.36 6.63
CA ALA A 216 -11.25 4.99 7.75
C ALA A 216 -10.46 4.63 9.02
N LYS A 217 -9.32 3.94 8.87
CA LYS A 217 -8.46 3.59 10.02
C LYS A 217 -7.90 4.82 10.71
N TYR A 218 -7.33 5.76 9.97
CA TYR A 218 -6.79 7.01 10.51
C TYR A 218 -7.88 7.85 11.18
N GLN A 219 -9.04 7.99 10.54
CA GLN A 219 -10.17 8.71 11.13
C GLN A 219 -10.61 8.07 12.47
N ASN A 220 -10.81 6.76 12.50
CA ASN A 220 -11.27 6.04 13.70
C ASN A 220 -10.24 6.04 14.83
N ALA A 221 -8.94 6.02 14.49
CA ALA A 221 -7.86 6.07 15.46
C ALA A 221 -7.65 7.47 16.06
N GLY A 222 -8.26 8.51 15.48
CA GLY A 222 -8.17 9.89 15.96
C GLY A 222 -7.01 10.70 15.35
N VAL A 223 -6.55 10.32 14.15
CA VAL A 223 -5.77 11.25 13.32
C VAL A 223 -6.64 12.48 13.06
N ARG A 224 -6.07 13.67 13.13
CA ARG A 224 -6.83 14.94 13.01
C ARG A 224 -6.86 15.45 11.58
N GLU A 225 -5.83 15.13 10.81
CA GLU A 225 -5.70 15.54 9.41
C GLU A 225 -4.94 14.49 8.60
N TYR A 226 -5.50 14.12 7.46
CA TYR A 226 -4.98 13.08 6.59
C TYR A 226 -4.86 13.57 5.14
N TRP A 227 -3.68 13.47 4.57
CA TRP A 227 -3.38 13.90 3.20
C TRP A 227 -3.03 12.70 2.32
N MET A 228 -3.58 12.68 1.10
CA MET A 228 -3.21 11.75 0.05
C MET A 228 -2.67 12.54 -1.14
N ILE A 229 -1.40 12.33 -1.46
CA ILE A 229 -0.71 13.02 -2.54
C ILE A 229 -0.60 12.04 -3.69
N ASP A 230 -1.23 12.31 -4.82
CA ASP A 230 -1.13 11.50 -6.03
C ASP A 230 -0.20 12.18 -7.04
N PRO A 231 1.07 11.73 -7.17
CA PRO A 231 2.01 12.33 -8.10
C PRO A 231 1.62 12.12 -9.56
N ALA A 232 0.98 10.98 -9.88
CA ALA A 232 0.60 10.64 -11.24
C ALA A 232 -0.55 11.53 -11.74
N GLU A 233 -1.50 11.83 -10.85
CA GLU A 233 -2.63 12.72 -11.14
C GLU A 233 -2.34 14.19 -10.81
N ARG A 234 -1.18 14.49 -10.21
CA ARG A 234 -0.79 15.81 -9.69
C ARG A 234 -1.86 16.45 -8.80
N LYS A 235 -2.46 15.64 -7.92
CA LYS A 235 -3.54 16.04 -7.02
C LYS A 235 -3.18 15.76 -5.57
N ILE A 236 -3.71 16.60 -4.67
CA ILE A 236 -3.65 16.38 -3.24
C ILE A 236 -5.08 16.37 -2.70
N LEU A 237 -5.44 15.31 -1.98
CA LEU A 237 -6.68 15.25 -1.22
C LEU A 237 -6.37 15.48 0.25
N VAL A 238 -7.00 16.49 0.84
CA VAL A 238 -6.86 16.84 2.26
C VAL A 238 -8.17 16.51 2.96
N MET A 239 -8.09 15.66 3.97
CA MET A 239 -9.21 15.36 4.88
C MET A 239 -8.91 15.94 6.26
N ASN A 240 -9.73 16.89 6.71
CA ASN A 240 -9.62 17.47 8.05
C ASN A 240 -10.71 16.93 8.96
N PHE A 241 -10.35 16.02 9.86
CA PHE A 241 -11.29 15.35 10.75
C PHE A 241 -11.75 16.23 11.92
N ASP A 242 -10.98 17.25 12.31
CA ASP A 242 -11.38 18.23 13.33
C ASP A 242 -12.47 19.20 12.84
N ARG A 243 -12.57 19.44 11.52
CA ARG A 243 -13.49 20.43 10.90
C ARG A 243 -14.63 19.78 10.15
N ASP A 244 -15.47 19.02 10.86
CA ASP A 244 -16.66 18.34 10.29
C ASP A 244 -16.33 17.39 9.13
N THR A 245 -15.13 16.80 9.15
CA THR A 245 -14.60 15.95 8.06
C THR A 245 -14.63 16.67 6.70
N SER A 246 -14.10 17.89 6.64
CA SER A 246 -13.96 18.59 5.36
C SER A 246 -13.01 17.83 4.43
N MET A 247 -13.32 17.86 3.15
CA MET A 247 -12.50 17.26 2.10
C MET A 247 -12.20 18.34 1.06
N ASP A 248 -10.93 18.69 0.94
CA ASP A 248 -10.43 19.71 0.03
C ASP A 248 -9.49 19.07 -0.99
N MET A 249 -9.57 19.51 -2.24
CA MET A 249 -8.71 19.02 -3.32
C MET A 249 -7.86 20.17 -3.85
N TYR A 250 -6.55 19.90 -3.94
CA TYR A 250 -5.54 20.82 -4.44
C TYR A 250 -4.73 20.18 -5.57
N THR A 251 -3.93 20.99 -6.26
CA THR A 251 -2.98 20.55 -7.28
C THR A 251 -1.55 20.83 -6.84
N PHE A 252 -0.60 20.38 -7.66
CA PHE A 252 0.82 20.65 -7.44
C PHE A 252 1.23 22.10 -7.73
N ASP A 253 0.29 22.99 -8.08
CA ASP A 253 0.54 24.43 -8.23
C ASP A 253 0.10 25.23 -6.99
N ASP A 254 -0.51 24.55 -6.02
CA ASP A 254 -1.09 25.17 -4.83
C ASP A 254 -0.11 25.22 -3.65
N LYS A 255 -0.39 26.16 -2.75
CA LYS A 255 0.18 26.18 -1.40
C LYS A 255 -0.87 25.66 -0.44
N VAL A 256 -0.61 24.52 0.19
CA VAL A 256 -1.61 23.80 0.97
C VAL A 256 -1.37 24.03 2.47
N PRO A 257 -2.31 24.66 3.20
CA PRO A 257 -2.17 24.90 4.62
C PRO A 257 -2.46 23.65 5.45
N ILE A 258 -1.59 23.34 6.43
CA ILE A 258 -1.84 22.29 7.41
C ILE A 258 -2.83 22.79 8.47
N GLY A 259 -4.00 22.19 8.51
CA GLY A 259 -5.11 22.53 9.39
C GLY A 259 -4.80 22.40 10.89
N ILE A 260 -4.03 21.38 11.31
CA ILE A 260 -3.65 21.21 12.73
C ILE A 260 -2.79 22.36 13.30
N TYR A 261 -2.26 23.24 12.43
CA TYR A 261 -1.55 24.46 12.77
C TYR A 261 -2.34 25.74 12.45
N ASP A 262 -3.67 25.65 12.34
CA ASP A 262 -4.55 26.76 11.93
C ASP A 262 -4.14 27.38 10.58
N GLY A 263 -3.56 26.56 9.69
CA GLY A 263 -3.06 27.00 8.38
C GLY A 263 -1.81 27.87 8.41
N LYS A 264 -1.11 27.98 9.56
CA LYS A 264 0.14 28.74 9.67
C LYS A 264 1.33 28.00 9.06
N CYS A 265 1.32 26.67 9.10
CA CYS A 265 2.25 25.84 8.36
C CYS A 265 1.66 25.61 6.97
N VAL A 266 2.42 25.92 5.93
CA VAL A 266 1.96 25.83 4.54
C VAL A 266 2.99 25.03 3.75
N ILE A 267 2.52 24.04 2.99
CA ILE A 267 3.36 23.23 2.11
C ILE A 267 3.25 23.79 0.70
N ASP A 268 4.38 24.18 0.12
CA ASP A 268 4.46 24.69 -1.23
C ASP A 268 4.65 23.53 -2.21
N PHE A 269 3.55 23.05 -2.79
CA PHE A 269 3.64 21.94 -3.75
C PHE A 269 4.21 22.37 -5.10
N LYS A 270 4.22 23.67 -5.39
CA LYS A 270 4.88 24.18 -6.59
C LYS A 270 6.38 24.01 -6.48
N GLU A 271 6.97 24.33 -5.32
CA GLU A 271 8.38 24.06 -5.03
C GLU A 271 8.69 22.55 -5.12
N ILE A 272 7.82 21.69 -4.56
CA ILE A 272 7.95 20.23 -4.69
C ILE A 272 7.93 19.81 -6.16
N SER A 273 6.99 20.35 -6.95
CA SER A 273 6.87 20.03 -8.37
C SER A 273 8.10 20.42 -9.18
N GLU A 274 8.66 21.60 -8.91
CA GLU A 274 9.90 22.08 -9.54
C GLU A 274 11.11 21.24 -9.10
N TYR A 275 11.13 20.77 -7.85
CA TYR A 275 12.18 19.89 -7.35
C TYR A 275 12.19 18.51 -8.01
N ILE A 276 11.01 17.92 -8.23
CA ILE A 276 10.91 16.58 -8.83
C ILE A 276 10.97 16.58 -10.37
N SER A 277 10.84 17.74 -11.03
CA SER A 277 10.88 17.82 -12.49
C SER A 277 12.23 17.42 -13.09
N ILE A 278 13.28 17.26 -12.27
CA ILE A 278 14.58 16.69 -12.70
C ILE A 278 14.46 15.23 -13.17
N LEU A 279 13.35 14.56 -12.86
CA LEU A 279 13.07 13.18 -13.22
C LEU A 279 12.17 13.04 -14.46
N GLU A 280 11.68 14.15 -15.01
CA GLU A 280 10.83 14.23 -16.22
C GLU A 280 11.67 14.48 -17.48
#